data_AF-F3G8I4-F1
#
_entry.id   AF-F3G8I4-F1
#
_cell.length_a   1.000
_cell.length_b   1.000
_cell.length_c   1.000
_cell.angle_alpha   90.00
_cell.angle_beta   90.00
_cell.angle_gamma   90.00
#
_symmetry.space_group_name_H-M   'P 1'
#
loop_
_entity.id
_entity.type
_entity.pdbx_description
1 polymer ?
#
loop_
_entity_poly.entity_id
_entity_poly.type
_entity_poly.pdbx_seq_one_letter_code
_entity_poly.pdbx_strand_id
1 'polypeptide(L)'
;LNGAALVSFTQQLATLLGAGQPLERSLGILLKQPGQPQTKALIERIREQVKAGKPLSVALEEEGSQFSPLYISMVRAGEAGGALESTLRQLSDYLERSQLLRGEVINALIYPAFLVVGVLGSLALLLAYVVPQFVPIFKDLGVPIPLITEVILNLGEFLSDYGLAVLAGLIALIWGMAIRMRDPQRRERRDRRLLGIRVIGPLLQRIEAARLTRTLGTLLTNGVALLQALVIARQVCTNRAL
;
A
#
# COMPACT_ATOMS: atom_id res chain seq x y z
N LEU A 1 11.18 -6.44 1.03
CA LEU A 1 11.28 -6.47 2.49
C LEU A 1 9.87 -6.31 3.07
N ASN A 2 9.54 -7.01 4.15
CA ASN A 2 8.36 -6.64 4.93
C ASN A 2 8.52 -5.20 5.45
N GLY A 3 7.41 -4.47 5.63
CA GLY A 3 7.46 -3.07 6.06
C GLY A 3 8.31 -2.84 7.31
N ALA A 4 8.12 -3.69 8.33
CA ALA A 4 8.93 -3.67 9.56
C ALA A 4 10.43 -3.93 9.33
N ALA A 5 10.76 -4.87 8.43
CA ALA A 5 12.16 -5.19 8.12
C ALA A 5 12.85 -4.05 7.38
N LEU A 6 12.12 -3.33 6.52
CA LEU A 6 12.63 -2.14 5.83
C LEU A 6 12.86 -0.98 6.82
N VAL A 7 11.94 -0.75 7.75
CA VAL A 7 12.12 0.25 8.84
C VAL A 7 13.37 -0.07 9.64
N SER A 8 13.47 -1.30 10.16
CA SER A 8 14.61 -1.73 10.98
C SER A 8 15.94 -1.63 10.24
N PHE A 9 16.00 -2.09 8.98
CA PHE A 9 17.19 -1.96 8.14
C PHE A 9 17.62 -0.49 7.99
N THR A 10 16.68 0.39 7.67
CA THR A 10 16.94 1.82 7.44
C THR A 10 17.43 2.49 8.73
N GLN A 11 16.77 2.21 9.85
CA GLN A 11 17.10 2.77 11.15
C GLN A 11 18.48 2.32 11.63
N GLN A 12 18.78 1.03 11.56
CA GLN A 12 20.08 0.49 11.98
C GLN A 12 21.22 0.99 11.10
N LEU A 13 20.99 1.10 9.78
CA LEU A 13 21.96 1.67 8.87
C LEU A 13 22.24 3.14 9.21
N ALA A 14 21.19 3.94 9.47
CA ALA A 14 21.32 5.34 9.88
C ALA A 14 22.13 5.47 11.19
N THR A 15 21.86 4.61 12.18
CA THR A 15 22.59 4.61 13.46
C THR A 15 24.06 4.27 13.29
N LEU A 16 24.40 3.25 12.48
CA LEU A 16 25.78 2.86 12.24
C LEU A 16 26.56 3.94 11.48
N LEU A 17 25.95 4.56 10.47
CA LEU A 17 26.55 5.68 9.75
C LEU A 17 26.73 6.91 10.65
N GLY A 18 25.77 7.20 11.53
CA GLY A 18 25.88 8.30 12.51
C GLY A 18 26.93 8.05 13.58
N ALA A 19 27.28 6.79 13.84
CA ALA A 19 28.45 6.42 14.64
C ALA A 19 29.77 6.52 13.87
N GLY A 20 29.77 7.09 12.66
CA GLY A 20 30.95 7.28 11.81
C GLY A 20 31.44 5.99 11.13
N GLN A 21 30.66 4.90 11.13
CA GLN A 21 31.06 3.67 10.47
C GLN A 21 30.98 3.82 8.94
N PRO A 22 31.99 3.36 8.17
CA PRO A 22 31.89 3.28 6.72
C PRO A 22 30.68 2.46 6.27
N LEU A 23 30.06 2.84 5.14
CA LEU A 23 28.84 2.20 4.64
C LEU A 23 28.96 0.68 4.46
N GLU A 24 30.05 0.22 3.83
CA GLU A 24 30.31 -1.21 3.62
C GLU A 24 30.37 -1.98 4.94
N ARG A 25 31.07 -1.41 5.94
CA ARG A 25 31.20 -1.99 7.28
C ARG A 25 29.86 -2.02 8.00
N SER A 26 29.07 -0.96 7.87
CA SER A 26 27.71 -0.89 8.43
C SER A 26 26.83 -2.00 7.86
N LEU A 27 26.81 -2.19 6.53
CA LEU A 27 26.09 -3.29 5.88
C LEU A 27 26.60 -4.67 6.35
N GLY A 28 27.92 -4.82 6.54
CA GLY A 28 28.52 -6.02 7.10
C GLY A 28 28.07 -6.35 8.53
N ILE A 29 27.86 -5.34 9.38
CA ILE A 29 27.32 -5.52 10.73
C ILE A 29 25.86 -5.97 10.67
N LEU A 30 25.05 -5.39 9.79
CA LEU A 30 23.64 -5.77 9.63
C LEU A 30 23.45 -7.23 9.21
N LEU A 31 24.35 -7.78 8.39
CA LEU A 31 24.30 -9.20 7.98
C LEU A 31 24.52 -10.19 9.13
N LYS A 32 25.29 -9.78 10.14
CA LYS A 32 25.55 -10.62 11.33
C LYS A 32 24.36 -10.68 12.27
N GLN A 33 23.43 -9.73 12.19
CA GLN A 33 22.25 -9.73 13.05
C GLN A 33 21.30 -10.89 12.70
N PRO A 34 20.52 -11.39 13.69
CA PRO A 34 19.46 -12.36 13.43
C PRO A 34 18.41 -11.78 12.47
N GLY A 35 17.98 -12.56 11.48
CA GLY A 35 17.00 -12.10 10.50
C GLY A 35 16.66 -13.16 9.47
N GLN A 36 15.62 -12.90 8.67
CA GLN A 36 15.17 -13.83 7.64
C GLN A 36 16.25 -14.02 6.54
N PRO A 37 16.43 -15.25 6.02
CA PRO A 37 17.43 -15.52 4.98
C PRO A 37 17.31 -14.63 3.75
N GLN A 38 16.07 -14.33 3.33
CA GLN A 38 15.79 -13.44 2.19
C GLN A 38 16.28 -12.00 2.42
N THR A 39 16.19 -11.51 3.66
CA THR A 39 16.67 -10.17 4.02
C THR A 39 18.19 -10.13 4.04
N LYS A 40 18.83 -11.16 4.58
CA LYS A 40 20.29 -11.27 4.55
C LYS A 40 20.84 -11.33 3.14
N ALA A 41 20.27 -12.17 2.27
CA ALA A 41 20.68 -12.26 0.87
C ALA A 41 20.53 -10.92 0.13
N LEU A 42 19.48 -10.15 0.43
CA LEU A 42 19.30 -8.80 -0.11
C LEU A 42 20.41 -7.84 0.36
N ILE A 43 20.66 -7.78 1.66
CA ILE A 43 21.70 -6.91 2.23
C ILE A 43 23.08 -7.30 1.70
N GLU A 44 23.33 -8.59 1.50
CA GLU A 44 24.61 -9.10 0.99
C GLU A 44 24.85 -8.66 -0.45
N ARG A 45 23.85 -8.77 -1.33
CA ARG A 45 23.95 -8.23 -2.70
C ARG A 45 24.21 -6.73 -2.71
N ILE A 46 23.48 -5.96 -1.90
CA ILE A 46 23.70 -4.51 -1.77
C ILE A 46 25.13 -4.22 -1.30
N ARG A 47 25.63 -4.96 -0.30
CA ARG A 47 26.99 -4.81 0.22
C ARG A 47 28.05 -5.07 -0.85
N GLU A 48 27.92 -6.16 -1.61
CA GLU A 48 28.89 -6.48 -2.67
C GLU A 48 28.93 -5.39 -3.76
N GLN A 49 27.78 -4.83 -4.11
CA GLN A 49 27.71 -3.70 -5.05
C GLN A 49 28.39 -2.43 -4.52
N VAL A 50 28.11 -2.08 -3.27
CA VAL A 50 28.75 -0.93 -2.60
C VAL A 50 30.25 -1.14 -2.46
N LYS A 51 30.68 -2.35 -2.12
CA LYS A 51 32.09 -2.75 -2.03
C LYS A 51 32.81 -2.66 -3.38
N ALA A 52 32.08 -2.92 -4.48
CA ALA A 52 32.58 -2.72 -5.84
C ALA A 52 32.62 -1.23 -6.26
N GLY A 53 32.26 -0.29 -5.37
CA GLY A 53 32.31 1.15 -5.61
C GLY A 53 31.06 1.75 -6.23
N LYS A 54 29.97 0.97 -6.39
CA LYS A 54 28.69 1.53 -6.84
C LYS A 54 28.07 2.39 -5.72
N PRO A 55 27.41 3.52 -6.06
CA PRO A 55 26.59 4.25 -5.10
C PRO A 55 25.48 3.35 -4.52
N LEU A 56 25.14 3.55 -3.25
CA LEU A 56 24.06 2.87 -2.55
C LEU A 56 22.74 3.02 -3.29
N SER A 57 22.43 4.22 -3.80
CA SER A 57 21.19 4.46 -4.56
C SER A 57 21.07 3.57 -5.80
N VAL A 58 22.18 3.31 -6.49
CA VAL A 58 22.22 2.41 -7.66
C VAL A 58 22.07 0.96 -7.20
N ALA A 59 22.79 0.55 -6.15
CA ALA A 59 22.68 -0.79 -5.59
C ALA A 59 21.25 -1.12 -5.11
N LEU A 60 20.55 -0.15 -4.53
CA LEU A 60 19.16 -0.30 -4.10
C LEU A 60 18.18 -0.35 -5.27
N GLU A 61 18.44 0.39 -6.34
CA GLU A 61 17.60 0.44 -7.54
C GLU A 61 17.62 -0.89 -8.30
N GLU A 62 18.78 -1.56 -8.36
CA GLU A 62 18.92 -2.89 -8.97
C GLU A 62 18.14 -3.99 -8.22
N GLU A 63 17.85 -3.80 -6.94
CA GLU A 63 17.02 -4.71 -6.14
C GLU A 63 15.50 -4.51 -6.37
N GLY A 64 15.12 -3.57 -7.24
CA GLY A 64 13.79 -3.44 -7.81
C GLY A 64 12.69 -3.10 -6.79
N SER A 65 11.62 -3.90 -6.77
CA SER A 65 10.36 -3.59 -6.05
C SER A 65 10.45 -3.54 -4.53
N GLN A 66 11.64 -3.78 -3.95
CA GLN A 66 11.85 -3.76 -2.50
C GLN A 66 11.97 -2.34 -1.95
N PHE A 67 12.42 -1.39 -2.77
CA PHE A 67 12.61 0.01 -2.39
C PHE A 67 11.70 0.89 -3.25
N SER A 68 10.99 1.82 -2.60
CA SER A 68 10.12 2.74 -3.34
C SER A 68 10.95 3.76 -4.14
N PRO A 69 10.40 4.32 -5.24
CA PRO A 69 11.09 5.39 -5.98
C PRO A 69 11.46 6.60 -5.11
N LEU A 70 10.62 6.93 -4.12
CA LEU A 70 10.91 7.97 -3.13
C LEU A 70 12.12 7.62 -2.27
N TYR A 71 12.20 6.38 -1.79
CA TYR A 71 13.33 5.90 -0.99
C TYR A 71 14.65 6.03 -1.76
N ILE A 72 14.69 5.53 -3.00
CA ILE A 72 15.87 5.60 -3.87
C ILE A 72 16.27 7.06 -4.15
N SER A 73 15.29 7.92 -4.45
CA SER A 73 15.55 9.33 -4.78
C SER A 73 16.09 10.12 -3.59
N MET A 74 15.57 9.85 -2.38
CA MET A 74 16.11 10.45 -1.16
C MET A 74 17.54 9.97 -0.90
N VAL A 75 17.80 8.65 -0.95
CA VAL A 75 19.17 8.12 -0.79
C VAL A 75 20.12 8.75 -1.79
N ARG A 76 19.73 8.82 -3.08
CA ARG A 76 20.55 9.44 -4.13
C ARG A 76 20.88 10.91 -3.84
N ALA A 77 19.92 11.68 -3.34
CA ALA A 77 20.15 13.07 -2.93
C ALA A 77 21.07 13.16 -1.71
N GLY A 78 20.91 12.27 -0.73
CA GLY A 78 21.77 12.17 0.45
C GLY A 78 23.21 11.78 0.11
N GLU A 79 23.40 10.87 -0.84
CA GLU A 79 24.73 10.49 -1.34
C GLU A 79 25.42 11.66 -2.05
N ALA A 80 24.71 12.32 -2.98
CA ALA A 80 25.27 13.45 -3.72
C ALA A 80 25.61 14.65 -2.82
N GLY A 81 24.82 14.86 -1.76
CA GLY A 81 25.02 15.94 -0.78
C GLY A 81 25.90 15.57 0.42
N GLY A 82 26.44 14.35 0.50
CA GLY A 82 27.21 13.89 1.67
C GLY A 82 26.40 13.80 2.97
N ALA A 83 25.08 13.80 2.89
CA ALA A 83 24.13 13.84 3.99
C ALA A 83 23.36 12.52 4.12
N LEU A 84 24.02 11.39 3.84
CA LEU A 84 23.39 10.08 3.79
C LEU A 84 22.81 9.65 5.16
N GLU A 85 23.52 9.94 6.25
CA GLU A 85 23.04 9.65 7.62
C GLU A 85 21.69 10.35 7.91
N SER A 86 21.64 11.68 7.75
CA SER A 86 20.44 12.45 8.07
C SER A 86 19.27 12.07 7.15
N THR A 87 19.57 11.76 5.89
CA THR A 87 18.59 11.26 4.92
C THR A 87 18.00 9.91 5.33
N LEU A 88 18.83 8.96 5.77
CA LEU A 88 18.37 7.66 6.23
C LEU A 88 17.57 7.77 7.54
N ARG A 89 17.93 8.69 8.44
CA ARG A 89 17.13 8.98 9.63
C ARG A 89 15.73 9.50 9.27
N GLN A 90 15.65 10.44 8.34
CA GLN A 90 14.36 10.94 7.84
C GLN A 90 13.54 9.85 7.13
N LEU A 91 14.20 8.98 6.36
CA LEU A 91 13.55 7.83 5.73
C LEU A 91 13.00 6.86 6.78
N SER A 92 13.75 6.59 7.85
CA SER A 92 13.29 5.77 8.96
C SER A 92 12.01 6.33 9.58
N ASP A 93 12.00 7.61 9.95
CA ASP A 93 10.83 8.29 10.54
C ASP A 93 9.62 8.25 9.60
N TYR A 94 9.85 8.45 8.30
CA TYR A 94 8.82 8.37 7.28
C TYR A 94 8.22 6.96 7.19
N LEU A 95 9.07 5.94 7.13
CA LEU A 95 8.64 4.55 7.01
C LEU A 95 7.89 4.08 8.26
N GLU A 96 8.35 4.45 9.46
CA GLU A 96 7.69 4.16 10.72
C GLU A 96 6.27 4.75 10.76
N ARG A 97 6.14 6.05 10.47
CA ARG A 97 4.83 6.72 10.40
C ARG A 97 3.92 6.07 9.35
N SER A 98 4.46 5.74 8.19
CA SER A 98 3.70 5.06 7.13
C SER A 98 3.22 3.68 7.58
N GLN A 99 4.01 2.95 8.35
CA GLN A 99 3.64 1.62 8.86
C GLN A 99 2.58 1.73 9.95
N LEU A 100 2.70 2.68 10.87
CA LEU A 100 1.72 2.95 11.92
C LEU A 100 0.35 3.31 11.32
N LEU A 101 0.32 4.29 10.42
CA LEU A 101 -0.91 4.69 9.72
C LEU A 101 -1.54 3.52 8.96
N ARG A 102 -0.72 2.69 8.30
CA ARG A 102 -1.23 1.48 7.62
C ARG A 102 -1.83 0.50 8.61
N GLY A 103 -1.20 0.28 9.76
CA GLY A 103 -1.70 -0.58 10.83
C GLY A 103 -3.03 -0.08 11.39
N GLU A 104 -3.14 1.22 11.66
CA GLU A 104 -4.37 1.87 12.10
C GLU A 104 -5.51 1.71 11.10
N VAL A 105 -5.24 1.94 9.80
CA VAL A 105 -6.24 1.76 8.75
C VAL A 105 -6.68 0.31 8.66
N ILE A 106 -5.76 -0.65 8.71
CA ILE A 106 -6.10 -2.08 8.69
C ILE A 106 -6.98 -2.41 9.90
N ASN A 107 -6.57 -2.00 11.11
CA ASN A 107 -7.31 -2.27 12.33
C ASN A 107 -8.71 -1.64 12.33
N ALA A 108 -8.84 -0.41 11.83
CA ALA A 108 -10.13 0.27 11.70
C ALA A 108 -11.07 -0.43 10.72
N LEU A 109 -10.55 -1.16 9.74
CA LEU A 109 -11.33 -1.92 8.76
C LEU A 109 -11.74 -3.32 9.23
N ILE A 110 -11.07 -3.88 10.25
CA ILE A 110 -11.37 -5.22 10.77
C ILE A 110 -12.81 -5.29 11.28
N TYR A 111 -13.22 -4.36 12.14
CA TYR A 111 -14.57 -4.38 12.73
C TYR A 111 -15.69 -4.22 11.68
N PRO A 112 -15.67 -3.22 10.77
CA PRO A 112 -16.63 -3.13 9.68
C PRO A 112 -16.67 -4.38 8.79
N ALA A 113 -15.52 -5.00 8.50
CA ALA A 113 -15.48 -6.22 7.70
C ALA A 113 -16.19 -7.39 8.40
N PHE A 114 -15.94 -7.60 9.70
CA PHE A 114 -16.64 -8.63 10.48
C PHE A 114 -18.15 -8.40 10.52
N LEU A 115 -18.59 -7.16 10.72
CA LEU A 115 -20.01 -6.81 10.74
C LEU A 115 -20.66 -7.11 9.39
N VAL A 116 -20.06 -6.64 8.29
CA VAL A 116 -20.59 -6.85 6.94
C VAL A 116 -20.66 -8.34 6.61
N VAL A 117 -19.61 -9.10 6.90
CA VAL A 117 -19.61 -10.57 6.68
C VAL A 117 -20.67 -11.25 7.53
N GLY A 118 -20.82 -10.87 8.81
CA GLY A 118 -21.83 -11.43 9.70
C GLY A 118 -23.26 -11.15 9.25
N VAL A 119 -23.56 -9.91 8.86
CA VAL A 119 -24.90 -9.50 8.39
C VAL A 119 -25.23 -10.12 7.04
N LEU A 120 -24.30 -10.07 6.07
CA LEU A 120 -24.54 -10.68 4.76
C LEU A 120 -24.64 -12.21 4.88
N GLY A 121 -23.82 -12.83 5.73
CA GLY A 121 -23.86 -14.27 5.98
C GLY A 121 -25.14 -14.71 6.67
N SER A 122 -25.61 -13.99 7.69
CA SER A 122 -26.88 -14.33 8.37
C SER A 122 -28.08 -14.12 7.46
N LEU A 123 -28.09 -13.05 6.66
CA LEU A 123 -29.11 -12.81 5.66
C LEU A 123 -29.11 -13.91 4.59
N ALA A 124 -27.94 -14.31 4.12
CA ALA A 124 -27.80 -15.41 3.17
C ALA A 124 -28.35 -16.73 3.72
N LEU A 125 -28.03 -17.07 4.97
CA LEU A 125 -28.55 -18.27 5.63
C LEU A 125 -30.08 -18.23 5.76
N LEU A 126 -30.63 -17.08 6.16
CA LEU A 126 -32.06 -16.89 6.30
C LEU A 126 -32.76 -17.10 4.94
N LEU A 127 -32.26 -16.47 3.88
CA LEU A 127 -32.86 -16.55 2.55
C LEU A 127 -32.72 -17.92 1.90
N ALA A 128 -31.55 -18.56 2.04
CA ALA A 128 -31.27 -19.84 1.38
C ALA A 128 -31.88 -21.04 2.11
N TYR A 129 -32.04 -20.98 3.45
CA TYR A 129 -32.47 -22.14 4.24
C TYR A 129 -33.78 -21.93 4.98
N VAL A 130 -33.99 -20.75 5.60
CA VAL A 130 -35.15 -20.52 6.48
C VAL A 130 -36.40 -20.16 5.69
N VAL A 131 -36.30 -19.22 4.74
CA VAL A 131 -37.45 -18.76 3.94
C VAL A 131 -38.10 -19.87 3.10
N PRO A 132 -37.34 -20.78 2.43
CA PRO A 132 -37.94 -21.86 1.65
C PRO A 132 -38.80 -22.83 2.46
N GLN A 133 -38.58 -22.95 3.77
CA GLN A 133 -39.39 -23.80 4.65
C GLN A 133 -40.85 -23.34 4.77
N PHE A 134 -41.15 -22.09 4.42
CA PHE A 134 -42.52 -21.57 4.40
C PHE A 134 -43.26 -21.90 3.10
N VAL A 135 -42.56 -22.29 2.01
CA VAL A 135 -43.17 -22.59 0.70
C VAL A 135 -44.23 -23.70 0.76
N PRO A 136 -44.02 -24.83 1.47
CA PRO A 136 -45.03 -25.88 1.60
C PRO A 136 -46.31 -25.36 2.26
N ILE A 137 -46.20 -24.48 3.26
CA ILE A 137 -47.35 -23.94 4.00
C ILE A 137 -48.26 -23.13 3.07
N PHE A 138 -47.69 -22.31 2.18
CA PHE A 138 -48.49 -21.56 1.18
C PHE A 138 -49.16 -22.49 0.17
N LYS A 139 -48.48 -23.58 -0.24
CA LYS A 139 -49.05 -24.59 -1.14
C LYS A 139 -50.24 -25.30 -0.49
N ASP A 140 -50.12 -25.66 0.79
CA ASP A 140 -51.16 -26.37 1.54
C ASP A 140 -52.40 -25.50 1.79
N LEU A 141 -52.22 -24.18 1.94
CA LEU A 141 -53.31 -23.21 2.09
C LEU A 141 -54.05 -22.89 0.77
N GLY A 142 -53.54 -23.37 -0.37
CA GLY A 142 -54.13 -23.09 -1.69
C GLY A 142 -54.05 -21.62 -2.11
N VAL A 143 -53.23 -20.81 -1.43
CA VAL A 143 -53.05 -19.38 -1.71
C VAL A 143 -51.82 -19.21 -2.61
N PRO A 144 -51.90 -18.48 -3.73
CA PRO A 144 -50.74 -18.21 -4.57
C PRO A 144 -49.68 -17.41 -3.79
N ILE A 145 -48.41 -17.74 -4.01
CA ILE A 145 -47.29 -17.09 -3.34
C ILE A 145 -47.27 -15.60 -3.76
N PRO A 146 -47.23 -14.64 -2.81
CA PRO A 146 -47.12 -13.23 -3.15
C PRO A 146 -45.82 -12.91 -3.90
N LEU A 147 -45.87 -11.95 -4.83
CA LEU A 147 -44.71 -11.55 -5.66
C LEU A 147 -43.46 -11.22 -4.85
N ILE A 148 -43.61 -10.58 -3.69
CA ILE A 148 -42.50 -10.21 -2.81
C ILE A 148 -41.80 -11.48 -2.28
N THR A 149 -42.55 -12.50 -1.89
CA THR A 149 -42.01 -13.78 -1.40
C THR A 149 -41.34 -14.55 -2.53
N GLU A 150 -41.89 -14.53 -3.75
CA GLU A 150 -41.30 -15.16 -4.93
C GLU A 150 -39.93 -14.54 -5.29
N VAL A 151 -39.82 -13.21 -5.26
CA VAL A 151 -38.53 -12.53 -5.45
C VAL A 151 -37.51 -12.94 -4.38
N ILE A 152 -37.93 -13.04 -3.12
CA ILE A 152 -37.06 -13.43 -1.99
C ILE A 152 -36.56 -14.87 -2.15
N LEU A 153 -37.43 -15.80 -2.56
CA LEU A 153 -37.08 -17.19 -2.81
C LEU A 153 -36.08 -17.31 -3.97
N ASN A 154 -36.33 -16.63 -5.08
CA ASN A 154 -35.41 -16.60 -6.23
C ASN A 154 -34.05 -16.01 -5.83
N LEU A 155 -34.03 -15.00 -4.97
CA LEU A 155 -32.79 -14.42 -4.46
C LEU A 155 -32.04 -15.38 -3.53
N GLY A 156 -32.77 -16.15 -2.72
CA GLY A 156 -32.23 -17.18 -1.83
C GLY A 156 -31.63 -18.37 -2.59
N GLU A 157 -32.32 -18.85 -3.63
CA GLU A 157 -31.82 -19.90 -4.55
C GLU A 157 -30.56 -19.42 -5.28
N PHE A 158 -30.58 -18.20 -5.84
CA PHE A 158 -29.40 -17.61 -6.47
C PHE A 158 -28.20 -17.51 -5.49
N LEU A 159 -28.45 -17.11 -4.24
CA LEU A 159 -27.39 -17.03 -3.23
C LEU A 159 -26.89 -18.41 -2.78
N SER A 160 -27.75 -19.42 -2.76
CA SER A 160 -27.38 -20.80 -2.42
C SER A 160 -26.48 -21.40 -3.52
N ASP A 161 -26.90 -21.25 -4.79
CA ASP A 161 -26.23 -21.87 -5.93
C ASP A 161 -24.97 -21.11 -6.36
N TYR A 162 -25.02 -19.77 -6.33
CA TYR A 162 -23.95 -18.90 -6.83
C TYR A 162 -23.23 -18.12 -5.73
N GLY A 163 -23.56 -18.27 -4.45
CA GLY A 163 -22.96 -17.48 -3.36
C GLY A 163 -21.44 -17.55 -3.32
N LEU A 164 -20.87 -18.75 -3.47
CA LEU A 164 -19.41 -18.93 -3.55
C LEU A 164 -18.83 -18.31 -4.83
N ALA A 165 -19.52 -18.40 -5.96
CA ALA A 165 -19.10 -17.81 -7.22
C ALA A 165 -19.14 -16.27 -7.19
N VAL A 166 -20.16 -15.69 -6.55
CA VAL A 166 -20.29 -14.23 -6.32
C VAL A 166 -19.17 -13.74 -5.41
N LEU A 167 -18.87 -14.46 -4.32
CA LEU A 167 -17.79 -14.11 -3.41
C LEU A 167 -16.42 -14.22 -4.08
N ALA A 168 -16.19 -15.29 -4.84
CA ALA A 168 -14.98 -15.44 -5.67
C ALA A 168 -14.88 -14.33 -6.74
N GLY A 169 -15.99 -13.95 -7.37
CA GLY A 169 -16.07 -12.86 -8.33
C GLY A 169 -15.74 -11.50 -7.72
N LEU A 170 -16.26 -11.20 -6.52
CA LEU A 170 -15.91 -9.99 -5.76
C LEU A 170 -14.43 -9.97 -5.38
N ILE A 171 -13.88 -11.07 -4.88
CA ILE A 171 -12.45 -11.17 -4.57
C ILE A 171 -11.62 -10.98 -5.84
N ALA A 172 -11.98 -11.63 -6.95
CA ALA A 172 -11.29 -11.49 -8.22
C ALA A 172 -11.40 -10.07 -8.79
N LEU A 173 -12.54 -9.39 -8.60
CA LEU A 173 -12.74 -8.00 -9.00
C LEU A 173 -11.85 -7.06 -8.18
N ILE A 174 -11.85 -7.19 -6.84
CA ILE A 174 -11.00 -6.40 -5.94
C ILE A 174 -9.53 -6.65 -6.26
N TRP A 175 -9.13 -7.91 -6.44
CA TRP A 175 -7.76 -8.29 -6.74
C TRP A 175 -7.33 -7.84 -8.13
N GLY A 176 -8.18 -7.98 -9.13
CA GLY A 176 -7.96 -7.50 -10.49
C GLY A 176 -7.87 -5.98 -10.56
N MET A 177 -8.67 -5.26 -9.76
CA MET A 177 -8.59 -3.81 -9.60
C MET A 177 -7.28 -3.42 -8.92
N ALA A 178 -6.87 -4.13 -7.86
CA ALA A 178 -5.59 -3.93 -7.17
C ALA A 178 -4.37 -4.14 -8.09
N ILE A 179 -4.39 -5.20 -8.92
CA ILE A 179 -3.35 -5.48 -9.92
C ILE A 179 -3.36 -4.38 -10.99
N ARG A 180 -4.53 -3.95 -11.46
CA ARG A 180 -4.66 -2.81 -12.40
C ARG A 180 -4.12 -1.51 -11.82
N MET A 181 -4.16 -1.29 -10.49
CA MET A 181 -3.59 -0.09 -9.87
C MET A 181 -2.05 -0.09 -9.86
N ARG A 182 -1.40 -1.24 -10.10
CA ARG A 182 0.06 -1.36 -10.15
C ARG A 182 0.66 -1.05 -11.52
N ASP A 183 -0.15 -1.00 -12.58
CA ASP A 183 0.32 -0.74 -13.94
C ASP A 183 0.68 0.75 -14.15
N PRO A 184 1.98 1.08 -14.35
CA PRO A 184 2.44 2.46 -14.48
C PRO A 184 1.89 3.21 -15.70
N GLN A 185 1.54 2.50 -16.77
CA GLN A 185 1.07 3.11 -18.03
C GLN A 185 -0.43 3.41 -18.02
N ARG A 186 -1.22 2.66 -17.24
CA ARG A 186 -2.67 2.90 -17.06
C ARG A 186 -2.98 3.94 -15.98
N ARG A 187 -2.00 4.24 -15.14
CA ARG A 187 -2.11 5.19 -14.03
C ARG A 187 -2.48 6.59 -14.51
N GLU A 188 -1.85 7.09 -15.57
CA GLU A 188 -2.08 8.45 -16.09
C GLU A 188 -3.52 8.66 -16.59
N ARG A 189 -4.08 7.71 -17.35
CA ARG A 189 -5.48 7.79 -17.82
C ARG A 189 -6.47 7.75 -16.67
N ARG A 190 -6.16 7.00 -15.61
CA ARG A 190 -7.02 6.85 -14.45
C ARG A 190 -6.95 8.10 -13.56
N ASP A 191 -5.76 8.62 -13.34
CA ASP A 191 -5.51 9.85 -12.61
C ASP A 191 -6.23 11.04 -13.29
N ARG A 192 -6.17 11.11 -14.62
CA ARG A 192 -6.89 12.13 -15.40
C ARG A 192 -8.42 12.00 -15.32
N ARG A 193 -8.96 10.77 -15.28
CA ARG A 193 -10.40 10.52 -15.07
C ARG A 193 -10.84 10.88 -13.65
N LEU A 194 -10.06 10.53 -12.64
CA LEU A 194 -10.36 10.84 -11.23
C LEU A 194 -10.36 12.34 -10.97
N LEU A 195 -9.46 13.10 -11.61
CA LEU A 195 -9.45 14.56 -11.57
C LEU A 195 -10.69 15.19 -12.23
N GLY A 196 -11.34 14.50 -13.18
CA GLY A 196 -12.58 14.95 -13.81
C GLY A 196 -13.84 14.76 -12.96
N ILE A 197 -13.75 14.04 -11.84
CA ILE A 197 -14.91 13.82 -10.95
C ILE A 197 -15.10 15.05 -10.06
N ARG A 198 -16.28 15.67 -10.11
CA ARG A 198 -16.60 16.95 -9.46
C ARG A 198 -16.31 17.02 -7.95
N VAL A 199 -16.38 15.88 -7.24
CA VAL A 199 -16.13 15.79 -5.79
C VAL A 199 -14.68 15.37 -5.48
N ILE A 200 -14.11 14.48 -6.28
CA ILE A 200 -12.79 13.87 -6.00
C ILE A 200 -11.65 14.73 -6.55
N GLY A 201 -11.84 15.40 -7.69
CA GLY A 201 -10.82 16.21 -8.35
C GLY A 201 -10.26 17.34 -7.48
N PRO A 202 -11.10 18.23 -6.91
CA PRO A 202 -10.64 19.29 -6.03
C PRO A 202 -9.94 18.77 -4.77
N LEU A 203 -10.41 17.64 -4.23
CA LEU A 203 -9.80 16.99 -3.06
C LEU A 203 -8.39 16.47 -3.39
N LEU A 204 -8.23 15.79 -4.52
CA LEU A 204 -6.93 15.29 -4.99
C LEU A 204 -5.94 16.42 -5.22
N GLN A 205 -6.37 17.53 -5.85
CA GLN A 205 -5.51 18.69 -6.06
C GLN A 205 -5.02 19.30 -4.73
N ARG A 206 -5.91 19.42 -3.73
CA ARG A 206 -5.53 19.92 -2.39
C ARG A 206 -4.54 18.99 -1.68
N ILE A 207 -4.74 17.68 -1.79
CA ILE A 207 -3.83 16.67 -1.19
C ILE A 207 -2.45 16.73 -1.85
N GLU A 208 -2.39 16.82 -3.18
CA GLU A 208 -1.11 16.90 -3.91
C GLU A 208 -0.39 18.22 -3.64
N ALA A 209 -1.12 19.35 -3.62
CA ALA A 209 -0.55 20.63 -3.23
C ALA A 209 0.02 20.58 -1.81
N ALA A 210 -0.74 20.06 -0.84
CA ALA A 210 -0.27 19.93 0.54
C ALA A 210 0.98 19.03 0.65
N ARG A 211 1.02 17.92 -0.09
CA ARG A 211 2.16 17.00 -0.13
C ARG A 211 3.40 17.70 -0.71
N LEU A 212 3.25 18.37 -1.85
CA LEU A 212 4.34 19.08 -2.52
C LEU A 212 4.90 20.19 -1.62
N THR A 213 4.05 21.03 -1.05
CA THR A 213 4.48 22.12 -0.16
C THR A 213 5.17 21.59 1.11
N ARG A 214 4.66 20.49 1.68
CA ARG A 214 5.27 19.86 2.87
C ARG A 214 6.64 19.27 2.54
N THR A 215 6.78 18.55 1.43
CA THR A 215 8.05 17.97 1.00
C THR A 215 9.06 19.07 0.69
N LEU A 216 8.66 20.10 -0.05
CA LEU A 216 9.52 21.24 -0.36
C LEU A 216 10.00 21.94 0.92
N GLY A 217 9.09 22.18 1.88
CA GLY A 217 9.41 22.77 3.19
C GLY A 217 10.41 21.95 4.01
N THR A 218 10.25 20.62 4.02
CA THR A 218 11.22 19.72 4.68
C THR A 218 12.60 19.81 4.02
N LEU A 219 12.67 19.77 2.69
CA LEU A 219 13.94 19.81 1.96
C LEU A 219 14.65 21.15 2.14
N LEU A 220 13.93 22.26 2.05
CA LEU A 220 14.48 23.61 2.25
C LEU A 220 14.97 23.83 3.69
N THR A 221 14.21 23.39 4.70
CA THR A 221 14.63 23.46 6.11
C THR A 221 15.91 22.65 6.36
N ASN A 222 16.11 21.57 5.61
CA ASN A 222 17.31 20.73 5.66
C ASN A 222 18.47 21.25 4.78
N GLY A 223 18.38 22.47 4.26
CA GLY A 223 19.46 23.11 3.50
C GLY A 223 19.60 22.64 2.05
N VAL A 224 18.63 21.90 1.51
CA VAL A 224 18.63 21.52 0.08
C VAL A 224 18.31 22.76 -0.75
N ALA A 225 19.14 23.03 -1.78
CA ALA A 225 18.94 24.16 -2.69
C ALA A 225 17.56 24.10 -3.35
N LEU A 226 16.87 25.24 -3.45
CA LEU A 226 15.48 25.32 -3.92
C LEU A 226 15.25 24.59 -5.24
N LEU A 227 16.16 24.74 -6.20
CA LEU A 227 16.03 24.10 -7.51
C LEU A 227 16.04 22.57 -7.41
N GLN A 228 16.90 22.02 -6.56
CA GLN A 228 17.00 20.58 -6.31
C GLN A 228 15.85 20.08 -5.44
N ALA A 229 15.42 20.87 -4.47
CA ALA A 229 14.24 20.60 -3.65
C ALA A 229 12.97 20.51 -4.52
N LEU A 230 12.83 21.35 -5.53
CA LEU A 230 11.71 21.35 -6.48
C LEU A 230 11.71 20.09 -7.36
N VAL A 231 12.88 19.67 -7.83
CA VAL A 231 13.03 18.43 -8.62
C VAL A 231 12.67 17.20 -7.78
N ILE A 232 13.14 17.14 -6.53
CA ILE A 232 12.82 16.04 -5.61
C ILE A 232 11.33 16.07 -5.23
N ALA A 233 10.76 17.24 -4.91
CA ALA A 233 9.35 17.38 -4.55
C ALA A 233 8.41 16.94 -5.69
N ARG A 234 8.76 17.23 -6.95
CA ARG A 234 8.01 16.76 -8.14
C ARG A 234 7.94 15.24 -8.21
N GLN A 235 8.96 14.52 -7.78
CA GLN A 235 8.98 13.04 -7.80
C GLN A 235 8.05 12.42 -6.74
N VAL A 236 7.62 13.21 -5.75
CA VAL A 236 6.74 12.77 -4.65
C VAL A 236 5.25 12.93 -5.00
N CYS A 237 4.93 13.70 -6.05
CA CYS A 237 3.57 13.79 -6.58
C CYS A 237 3.08 12.43 -7.06
N THR A 238 1.98 11.97 -6.48
CA THR A 238 1.43 10.65 -6.76
C THR A 238 0.56 10.64 -8.01
N ASN A 239 -0.04 11.77 -8.36
CA ASN A 239 -0.81 11.96 -9.57
C ASN A 239 0.09 12.44 -10.73
N ARG A 240 0.20 11.66 -11.80
CA ARG A 240 1.05 12.01 -12.95
C ARG A 240 0.42 13.00 -13.93
N ALA A 241 -0.87 13.31 -13.76
CA ALA A 241 -1.62 14.24 -14.61
C ALA A 241 -1.61 15.69 -14.09
N LEU A 242 -0.94 15.94 -12.96
CA LEU A 242 -0.65 17.27 -12.38
C LEU A 242 0.83 17.60 -12.58
#